data_AF-A0A967IER7-F1
#
_entry.id   AF-A0A967IER7-F1
#
_cell.length_a   1.000
_cell.length_b   1.000
_cell.length_c   1.000
_cell.angle_alpha   90.00
_cell.angle_beta   90.00
_cell.angle_gamma   90.00
#
_symmetry.space_group_name_H-M   'P 1'
#
loop_
_entity.id
_entity.type
_entity.pdbx_description
1 polymer ?
#
loop_
_entity_poly.entity_id
_entity_poly.type
_entity_poly.pdbx_seq_one_letter_code
_entity_poly.pdbx_strand_id
1 'polypeptide(L)'
;MFSLIGIIGFLIGLREIVVSQRRARDAEERRAAEQQAVEKSAILDATFQNMAQGIAVFDADHNLKTFNRQYGEILELPPDFLR
;
A
#
# COMPACT_ATOMS: atom_id res chain seq x y z
N MET A 1 52.89 10.16 9.89
CA MET A 1 52.31 11.48 9.61
C MET A 1 51.36 11.31 8.42
N PHE A 2 50.06 11.20 8.67
CA PHE A 2 49.07 10.94 7.61
C PHE A 2 48.91 12.19 6.73
N SER A 3 48.91 12.03 5.41
CA SER A 3 48.63 13.14 4.48
C SER A 3 47.16 13.53 4.59
N LEU A 4 46.88 14.84 4.62
CA LEU A 4 45.52 15.41 4.71
C LEU A 4 44.58 14.82 3.63
N ILE A 5 45.13 14.53 2.44
CA ILE A 5 44.40 13.90 1.33
C ILE A 5 43.91 12.49 1.69
N GLY A 6 44.72 11.71 2.42
CA GLY A 6 44.37 10.35 2.83
C GLY A 6 43.27 10.32 3.89
N ILE A 7 43.30 11.28 4.83
CA ILE A 7 42.25 11.41 5.86
C ILE A 7 40.92 11.81 5.22
N ILE A 8 40.94 12.77 4.27
CA ILE A 8 39.72 13.21 3.57
C ILE A 8 39.12 12.06 2.75
N GLY A 9 39.93 11.30 2.01
CA GLY A 9 39.46 10.14 1.25
C GLY A 9 38.82 9.06 2.14
N PHE A 10 39.43 8.78 3.30
CA PHE A 10 38.87 7.85 4.27
C PHE A 10 37.53 8.32 4.85
N LEU A 11 37.41 9.60 5.21
CA LEU A 11 36.17 10.19 5.72
C LEU A 11 35.04 10.17 4.68
N ILE A 12 35.36 10.44 3.40
CA ILE A 12 34.39 10.34 2.29
C ILE A 12 33.91 8.90 2.14
N GLY A 13 34.82 7.92 2.12
CA GLY A 13 34.46 6.51 2.01
C GLY A 13 33.56 6.04 3.17
N LEU A 14 33.87 6.44 4.41
CA LEU A 14 33.00 6.15 5.56
C LEU A 14 31.60 6.76 5.40
N ARG A 15 31.51 8.01 4.92
CA ARG A 15 30.22 8.67 4.66
C ARG A 15 29.42 7.92 3.60
N GLU A 16 30.06 7.49 2.51
CA GLU A 16 29.41 6.72 1.44
C GLU A 16 28.84 5.39 1.96
N ILE A 17 29.59 4.67 2.79
CA ILE A 17 29.14 3.42 3.43
C ILE A 17 27.92 3.66 4.31
N VAL A 18 27.93 4.72 5.13
CA VAL A 18 26.78 5.02 6.01
C VAL A 18 25.56 5.44 5.20
N VAL A 19 25.73 6.20 4.12
CA VAL A 19 24.63 6.61 3.24
C VAL A 19 24.03 5.41 2.51
N SER A 20 24.84 4.48 2.03
CA SER A 20 24.34 3.29 1.32
C SER A 20 23.53 2.39 2.26
N GLN A 21 23.98 2.20 3.51
CA GLN A 21 23.21 1.45 4.51
C GLN A 21 21.88 2.12 4.87
N ARG A 22 21.87 3.45 5.04
CA ARG A 22 20.63 4.20 5.29
C ARG A 22 19.63 4.04 4.15
N ARG A 23 20.09 4.17 2.90
CA ARG A 23 19.21 3.99 1.72
C ARG A 23 18.64 2.57 1.62
N ALA A 24 19.44 1.56 1.92
CA ALA A 24 18.99 0.17 1.92
C ALA A 24 17.90 -0.05 2.98
N ARG A 25 18.11 0.46 4.19
CA ARG A 25 17.14 0.39 5.29
C ARG A 25 15.85 1.14 4.96
N ASP A 26 15.95 2.38 4.49
CA ASP A 26 14.77 3.18 4.11
C ASP A 26 13.95 2.49 3.01
N ALA A 27 14.62 1.84 2.05
CA ALA A 27 13.96 1.10 0.98
C ALA A 27 13.26 -0.16 1.52
N GLU A 28 13.87 -0.86 2.47
CA GLU A 28 13.27 -2.03 3.13
C GLU A 28 12.06 -1.63 3.97
N GLU A 29 12.17 -0.58 4.78
CA GLU A 29 11.07 -0.05 5.60
C GLU A 29 9.88 0.38 4.72
N ARG A 30 10.14 1.04 3.59
CA ARG A 30 9.10 1.40 2.61
C ARG A 30 8.43 0.17 2.01
N ARG A 31 9.21 -0.82 1.55
CA ARG A 31 8.67 -2.06 0.98
C ARG A 31 7.82 -2.83 2.00
N ALA A 32 8.26 -2.90 3.25
CA ALA A 32 7.49 -3.54 4.33
C ALA A 32 6.17 -2.81 4.58
N ALA A 33 6.17 -1.47 4.61
CA ALA A 33 4.96 -0.68 4.77
C ALA A 33 3.98 -0.84 3.59
N GLU A 34 4.50 -0.86 2.35
CA GLU A 34 3.70 -1.12 1.14
C GLU A 34 3.08 -2.52 1.17
N GLN A 35 3.86 -3.55 1.51
CA GLN A 35 3.36 -4.92 1.65
C GLN A 35 2.27 -5.02 2.71
N GLN A 36 2.48 -4.40 3.86
CA GLN A 36 1.47 -4.38 4.94
C GLN A 36 0.19 -3.66 4.50
N ALA A 37 0.30 -2.57 3.72
CA ALA A 37 -0.86 -1.87 3.18
C ALA A 37 -1.64 -2.74 2.19
N VAL A 38 -0.93 -3.45 1.30
CA VAL A 38 -1.53 -4.38 0.33
C VAL A 38 -2.25 -5.51 1.05
N GLU A 39 -1.62 -6.15 2.05
CA GLU A 39 -2.22 -7.24 2.81
C GLU A 39 -3.50 -6.78 3.54
N LYS A 40 -3.44 -5.63 4.22
CA LYS A 40 -4.62 -5.05 4.88
C LYS A 40 -5.73 -4.74 3.88
N SER A 41 -5.39 -4.17 2.72
CA SER A 41 -6.36 -3.89 1.66
C SER A 41 -7.02 -5.17 1.16
N ALA A 42 -6.26 -6.24 0.97
CA ALA A 42 -6.79 -7.53 0.53
C ALA A 42 -7.74 -8.14 1.57
N ILE A 43 -7.41 -8.06 2.86
CA ILE A 43 -8.28 -8.53 3.95
C ILE A 43 -9.58 -7.71 3.97
N LEU A 44 -9.50 -6.38 3.84
CA LEU A 44 -10.68 -5.52 3.81
C LEU A 44 -11.57 -5.81 2.60
N ASP A 45 -10.99 -5.99 1.42
CA ASP A 45 -11.72 -6.32 0.20
C ASP A 45 -12.40 -7.69 0.30
N ALA A 46 -11.66 -8.70 0.76
CA ALA A 46 -12.21 -10.03 1.01
C ALA A 46 -13.36 -9.98 2.04
N THR A 47 -13.21 -9.19 3.10
CA THR A 47 -14.27 -9.01 4.10
C THR A 47 -15.49 -8.35 3.45
N PHE A 48 -15.29 -7.25 2.73
CA PHE A 48 -16.35 -6.50 2.06
C PHE A 48 -17.15 -7.39 1.10
N GLN A 49 -16.49 -8.22 0.29
CA GLN A 49 -17.13 -9.11 -0.68
C GLN A 49 -17.83 -10.34 -0.06
N ASN A 50 -17.36 -10.83 1.09
CA ASN A 50 -17.91 -12.02 1.74
C ASN A 50 -18.92 -11.73 2.86
N MET A 51 -19.16 -10.46 3.20
CA MET A 51 -20.17 -10.07 4.17
C MET A 51 -21.58 -10.45 3.71
N ALA A 52 -22.37 -11.03 4.60
CA ALA A 52 -23.78 -11.39 4.36
C ALA A 52 -24.73 -10.19 4.26
N GLN A 53 -24.26 -8.99 4.61
CA GLN A 53 -24.99 -7.74 4.43
C GLN A 53 -24.65 -7.13 3.06
N GLY A 54 -25.66 -6.67 2.34
CA GLY A 54 -25.47 -5.85 1.14
C GLY A 54 -25.00 -4.44 1.51
N ILE A 55 -23.88 -4.02 0.96
CA ILE A 55 -23.30 -2.68 1.19
C ILE A 55 -23.18 -1.97 -0.15
N ALA A 56 -23.64 -0.72 -0.18
CA ALA A 56 -23.49 0.21 -1.30
C ALA A 56 -23.05 1.57 -0.76
N VAL A 57 -22.11 2.21 -1.42
CA VAL A 57 -21.62 3.55 -1.09
C VAL A 57 -21.97 4.49 -2.22
N PHE A 58 -22.63 5.59 -1.90
CA PHE A 58 -22.99 6.64 -2.84
C PHE A 58 -22.18 7.90 -2.56
N ASP A 59 -21.86 8.67 -3.61
CA ASP A 59 -21.33 10.02 -3.45
C ASP A 59 -22.45 11.06 -3.19
N ALA A 60 -22.05 12.32 -3.04
CA ALA A 60 -22.97 13.42 -2.73
C ALA A 60 -24.05 13.64 -3.81
N ASP A 61 -23.77 13.21 -5.05
CA ASP A 61 -24.67 13.34 -6.20
C ASP A 61 -25.52 12.07 -6.41
N HIS A 62 -25.53 11.16 -5.43
CA HIS A 62 -26.25 9.88 -5.45
C HIS A 62 -25.75 8.89 -6.52
N ASN A 63 -24.51 9.03 -6.98
CA ASN A 63 -23.91 8.01 -7.86
C ASN A 63 -23.32 6.88 -7.03
N LEU A 64 -23.57 5.64 -7.44
CA LEU A 64 -23.01 4.45 -6.80
C LEU A 64 -21.50 4.40 -7.04
N LYS A 65 -20.71 4.51 -5.98
CA LYS A 65 -19.24 4.49 -6.00
C LYS A 65 -18.67 3.08 -5.87
N THR A 66 -19.26 2.27 -5.00
CA THR A 66 -18.86 0.88 -4.80
C THR A 66 -20.00 0.09 -4.16
N PHE A 67 -20.00 -1.21 -4.37
CA PHE A 67 -20.95 -2.15 -3.80
C PHE A 67 -20.26 -3.51 -3.63
N ASN A 68 -20.72 -4.31 -2.65
CA ASN A 68 -20.27 -5.69 -2.54
C ASN A 68 -21.18 -6.64 -3.33
N ARG A 69 -20.71 -7.85 -3.60
CA ARG A 69 -21.49 -8.89 -4.29
C ARG A 69 -22.88 -9.08 -3.67
N GLN A 70 -22.96 -9.14 -2.35
CA GLN A 70 -24.20 -9.38 -1.61
C GLN A 70 -25.28 -8.30 -1.86
N TYR A 71 -24.90 -7.06 -2.16
CA TYR A 71 -25.85 -5.99 -2.49
C TYR A 71 -26.67 -6.30 -3.74
N GLY A 72 -26.02 -6.78 -4.81
CA GLY A 72 -26.70 -7.18 -6.04
C GLY A 72 -27.58 -8.41 -5.86
N GLU A 73 -27.16 -9.34 -5.01
CA GLU A 73 -27.89 -10.57 -4.71
C GLU A 73 -29.18 -10.31 -3.91
N ILE A 74 -29.12 -9.44 -2.89
CA ILE A 74 -30.31 -9.07 -2.09
C ILE A 74 -31.35 -8.34 -2.95
N LEU A 75 -30.89 -7.55 -3.93
CA LEU A 75 -31.76 -6.83 -4.85
C LEU A 75 -32.19 -7.67 -6.06
N GLU A 76 -31.78 -8.95 -6.13
CA GLU A 76 -32.08 -9.87 -7.23
C GLU A 76 -31.73 -9.30 -8.62
N LEU A 77 -30.64 -8.54 -8.69
CA LEU A 77 -30.24 -7.88 -9.93
C LEU A 77 -29.64 -8.89 -10.91
N PRO A 78 -29.89 -8.74 -12.23
CA PRO A 78 -29.25 -9.57 -13.23
C PRO A 78 -27.71 -9.49 -13.15
N PRO A 79 -26.99 -10.59 -13.50
CA PRO A 79 -25.55 -10.52 -13.71
C PRO A 79 -25.23 -9.38 -14.68
N ASP A 80 -24.17 -8.62 -14.39
CA ASP A 80 -23.70 -7.45 -15.16
C ASP A 80 -24.56 -6.18 -15.12
N PHE A 81 -25.64 -6.15 -14.32
CA PHE A 81 -26.45 -4.94 -14.14
C PHE A 81 -25.69 -3.83 -13.39
N LEU A 82 -24.97 -4.20 -12.33
CA LEU A 82 -24.02 -3.32 -11.65
C LEU A 82 -22.61 -3.64 -12.16
N ARG A 83 -21.86 -2.60 -12.57
CA ARG A 83 -20.48 -2.69 -13.06
C ARG A 83 -19.57 -1.74 -12.30
#